data_AF-A0A924TPL3-F1
#
_entry.id   AF-A0A924TPL3-F1
#
_cell.length_a   1.000
_cell.length_b   1.000
_cell.length_c   1.000
_cell.angle_alpha   90.00
_cell.angle_beta   90.00
_cell.angle_gamma   90.00
#
_symmetry.space_group_name_H-M   'P 1'
#
loop_
_entity.id
_entity.type
_entity.pdbx_description
1 polymer ?
#
loop_
_entity_poly.entity_id
_entity_poly.type
_entity_poly.pdbx_seq_one_letter_code
_entity_poly.pdbx_strand_id
1 'polypeptide(L)'
;MIKITLPDGSQREFPQPVTVAEVAASIGAGLAKAALGGRVGQGDAARLVDTSYLLDVDQRLAIVTDKDSDGLEMIRHSAAHLLAYAVKQLFPEVQVTIGPVIENGFFYDFAYKRPFTLDDLAAIEKRMAELAK
;
A
#
# COMPACT_ATOMS: atom_id res chain seq x y z
N MET A 1 -17.44 -21.84 5.25
CA MET A 1 -16.77 -21.97 3.95
C MET A 1 -17.05 -20.68 3.18
N ILE A 2 -16.00 -20.04 2.68
CA ILE A 2 -16.06 -18.73 2.01
C ILE A 2 -15.59 -18.92 0.57
N LYS A 3 -16.34 -18.34 -0.37
CA LYS A 3 -16.05 -18.40 -1.79
C LYS A 3 -15.50 -17.07 -2.28
N ILE A 4 -14.25 -17.10 -2.75
CA ILE A 4 -13.58 -15.95 -3.37
C ILE A 4 -13.61 -16.13 -4.89
N THR A 5 -14.22 -15.18 -5.58
CA THR A 5 -14.29 -15.16 -7.05
C THR A 5 -13.24 -14.21 -7.61
N LEU A 6 -12.39 -14.73 -8.50
CA LEU A 6 -11.29 -14.01 -9.15
C LEU A 6 -11.74 -13.35 -10.48
N PRO A 7 -10.93 -12.45 -11.07
CA PRO A 7 -11.32 -11.71 -12.28
C PRO A 7 -11.56 -12.59 -13.51
N ASP A 8 -10.89 -13.75 -13.58
CA ASP A 8 -11.08 -14.75 -14.64
C ASP A 8 -12.36 -15.60 -14.44
N GLY A 9 -13.13 -15.33 -13.38
CA GLY A 9 -14.33 -16.06 -13.00
C GLY A 9 -14.05 -17.35 -12.21
N SER A 10 -12.78 -17.72 -12.01
CA SER A 10 -12.44 -18.85 -11.17
C SER A 10 -12.81 -18.59 -9.72
N GLN A 11 -13.14 -19.66 -9.00
CA GLN A 11 -13.57 -19.60 -7.61
C GLN A 11 -12.63 -20.42 -6.72
N ARG A 12 -12.31 -19.87 -5.55
CA ARG A 12 -11.53 -20.53 -4.51
C ARG A 12 -12.34 -20.60 -3.24
N GLU A 13 -12.34 -21.76 -2.61
CA GLU A 13 -13.10 -22.02 -1.40
C GLU A 13 -12.15 -22.19 -0.22
N PHE A 14 -12.45 -21.47 0.86
CA PHE A 14 -11.66 -21.50 2.09
C PHE A 14 -12.56 -21.93 3.26
N PRO A 15 -12.10 -22.81 4.16
CA PRO A 15 -12.94 -23.33 5.24
C PRO A 15 -13.26 -22.26 6.31
N GLN A 16 -12.42 -21.23 6.41
CA GLN A 16 -12.46 -20.15 7.41
C GLN A 16 -12.13 -18.80 6.75
N PRO A 17 -12.35 -17.67 7.44
CA PRO A 17 -11.88 -16.35 6.99
C PRO A 17 -10.43 -16.37 6.53
N VAL A 18 -10.15 -15.67 5.43
CA VAL A 18 -8.86 -15.71 4.74
C VAL A 18 -8.42 -14.29 4.38
N THR A 19 -7.14 -13.99 4.50
CA THR A 19 -6.59 -12.69 4.11
C THR A 19 -6.34 -12.62 2.61
N VAL A 20 -6.28 -11.40 2.05
CA VAL A 20 -5.88 -11.18 0.66
C VAL A 20 -4.51 -11.82 0.36
N ALA A 21 -3.55 -11.74 1.29
CA ALA A 21 -2.24 -12.37 1.20
C ALA A 21 -2.33 -13.89 1.05
N GLU A 22 -3.15 -14.55 1.88
CA GLU A 22 -3.35 -15.99 1.82
C GLU A 22 -4.05 -16.43 0.54
N VAL A 23 -5.01 -15.64 0.03
CA VAL A 23 -5.60 -15.90 -1.28
C VAL A 23 -4.54 -15.83 -2.39
N ALA A 24 -3.70 -14.79 -2.41
CA ALA A 24 -2.60 -14.67 -3.36
C ALA A 24 -1.61 -15.84 -3.26
N ALA A 25 -1.26 -16.25 -2.04
CA ALA A 25 -0.41 -17.42 -1.77
C ALA A 25 -1.02 -18.73 -2.29
N SER A 26 -2.33 -18.90 -2.16
CA SER A 26 -3.04 -20.08 -2.68
C SER A 26 -2.97 -20.16 -4.22
N ILE A 27 -2.87 -19.02 -4.91
CA ILE A 27 -2.76 -18.95 -6.37
C ILE A 27 -1.34 -19.31 -6.82
N GLY A 28 -0.33 -18.80 -6.13
CA GLY A 28 1.05 -19.21 -6.32
C GLY A 28 2.05 -18.26 -5.68
N ALA A 29 3.23 -18.78 -5.33
CA ALA A 29 4.28 -18.02 -4.64
C ALA A 29 4.72 -16.75 -5.40
N GLY A 30 4.70 -16.77 -6.73
CA GLY A 30 5.01 -15.60 -7.56
C GLY A 30 4.01 -14.46 -7.36
N LEU A 31 2.72 -14.77 -7.36
CA LEU A 31 1.67 -13.76 -7.13
C LEU A 31 1.67 -13.29 -5.68
N ALA A 32 1.89 -14.19 -4.73
CA ALA A 32 2.04 -13.86 -3.31
C ALA A 32 3.15 -12.82 -3.09
N LYS A 33 4.29 -13.01 -3.77
CA LYS A 33 5.43 -12.09 -3.69
C LYS A 33 5.15 -10.74 -4.36
N ALA A 34 4.32 -10.72 -5.42
CA ALA A 34 4.01 -9.51 -6.18
C ALA A 34 2.81 -8.72 -5.62
N ALA A 35 2.06 -9.29 -4.67
CA ALA A 35 0.85 -8.67 -4.13
C ALA A 35 1.17 -7.43 -3.30
N LEU A 36 0.60 -6.29 -3.68
CA LEU A 36 0.64 -5.04 -2.94
C LEU A 36 -0.62 -4.83 -2.10
N GLY A 37 -1.75 -5.40 -2.54
CA GLY A 37 -3.05 -5.28 -1.91
C GLY A 37 -4.12 -6.09 -2.63
N GLY A 38 -5.38 -5.78 -2.34
CA GLY A 38 -6.54 -6.38 -2.99
C GLY A 38 -7.56 -5.32 -3.39
N ARG A 39 -8.27 -5.56 -4.49
CA ARG A 39 -9.49 -4.84 -4.86
C ARG A 39 -10.68 -5.73 -4.55
N VAL A 40 -11.46 -5.36 -3.54
CA VAL A 40 -12.64 -6.11 -3.09
C VAL A 40 -13.91 -5.45 -3.63
N GLY A 41 -14.81 -6.24 -4.20
CA GLY A 41 -16.05 -5.75 -4.82
C GLY A 41 -15.91 -5.51 -6.33
N GLN A 42 -16.85 -4.75 -6.92
CA GLN A 42 -16.89 -4.44 -8.35
C GLN A 42 -17.45 -3.05 -8.63
N GLY A 43 -17.08 -2.49 -9.78
CA GLY A 43 -17.54 -1.18 -10.23
C GLY A 43 -17.19 -0.09 -9.22
N ASP A 44 -18.09 0.87 -9.06
CA ASP A 44 -17.89 2.03 -8.18
C ASP A 44 -17.89 1.66 -6.68
N ALA A 45 -18.36 0.46 -6.32
CA ALA A 45 -18.31 -0.05 -4.95
C ALA A 45 -17.01 -0.80 -4.64
N ALA A 46 -16.11 -0.96 -5.62
CA ALA A 46 -14.82 -1.60 -5.40
C ALA A 46 -13.95 -0.75 -4.46
N ARG A 47 -13.30 -1.41 -3.51
CA ARG A 47 -12.38 -0.76 -2.57
C ARG A 47 -11.01 -1.42 -2.62
N LEU A 48 -9.98 -0.59 -2.50
CA LEU A 48 -8.62 -1.05 -2.26
C LEU A 48 -8.44 -1.37 -0.78
N VAL A 49 -7.81 -2.50 -0.51
CA VAL A 49 -7.54 -2.99 0.84
C VAL A 49 -6.13 -3.56 0.91
N ASP A 50 -5.54 -3.55 2.10
CA ASP A 50 -4.24 -4.15 2.36
C ASP A 50 -4.24 -5.67 2.14
N THR A 51 -3.05 -6.24 1.96
CA THR A 51 -2.88 -7.70 1.88
C THR A 51 -3.29 -8.42 3.18
N SER A 52 -3.26 -7.73 4.33
CA SER A 52 -3.72 -8.23 5.62
C SER A 52 -5.25 -8.18 5.80
N TYR A 53 -5.98 -7.58 4.86
CA TYR A 53 -7.43 -7.46 4.96
C TYR A 53 -8.11 -8.84 5.00
N LEU A 54 -8.93 -9.06 6.03
CA LEU A 54 -9.63 -10.32 6.26
C LEU A 54 -10.92 -10.38 5.43
N LEU A 55 -11.07 -11.45 4.66
CA LEU A 55 -12.26 -11.79 3.90
C LEU A 55 -13.03 -12.86 4.71
N ASP A 56 -14.16 -12.46 5.28
CA ASP A 56 -15.00 -13.29 6.16
C ASP A 56 -16.35 -13.70 5.52
N VAL A 57 -16.64 -13.17 4.33
CA VAL A 57 -17.82 -13.48 3.53
C VAL A 57 -17.43 -13.73 2.07
N ASP A 58 -18.34 -14.30 1.29
CA ASP A 58 -18.15 -14.48 -0.15
C ASP A 58 -17.86 -13.13 -0.82
N GLN A 59 -16.78 -13.07 -1.59
CA GLN A 59 -16.29 -11.82 -2.15
C GLN A 59 -15.71 -12.00 -3.55
N ARG A 60 -15.80 -10.92 -4.33
CA ARG A 60 -14.98 -10.76 -5.55
C ARG A 60 -13.68 -10.07 -5.17
N LEU A 61 -12.57 -10.64 -5.60
CA LEU A 61 -11.23 -10.15 -5.28
C LEU A 61 -10.38 -10.11 -6.55
N ALA A 62 -9.74 -8.99 -6.82
CA ALA A 62 -8.57 -8.91 -7.68
C ALA A 62 -7.33 -8.65 -6.81
N ILE A 63 -6.24 -9.40 -7.04
CA ILE A 63 -4.95 -9.09 -6.42
C ILE A 63 -4.34 -7.91 -7.15
N VAL A 64 -3.93 -6.88 -6.41
CA VAL A 64 -3.29 -5.68 -6.95
C VAL A 64 -1.78 -5.87 -6.87
N THR A 65 -1.10 -5.59 -7.98
CA THR A 65 0.35 -5.70 -8.15
C THR A 65 0.94 -4.38 -8.65
N ASP A 66 2.26 -4.31 -8.79
CA ASP A 66 2.98 -3.16 -9.36
C ASP A 66 2.66 -2.87 -10.85
N LYS A 67 1.97 -3.80 -11.52
CA LYS A 67 1.51 -3.66 -12.91
C LYS A 67 0.17 -2.95 -13.02
N ASP A 68 -0.54 -2.77 -11.90
CA ASP A 68 -1.85 -2.14 -11.84
C ASP A 68 -1.70 -0.63 -11.52
N SER A 69 -2.59 0.21 -12.06
CA SER A 69 -2.63 1.65 -11.73
C SER A 69 -2.75 1.88 -10.23
N ASP A 70 -3.62 1.11 -9.58
CA ASP A 70 -3.88 1.15 -8.15
C ASP A 70 -2.63 0.76 -7.34
N GLY A 71 -1.79 -0.13 -7.89
CA GLY A 71 -0.54 -0.54 -7.27
C GLY A 71 0.46 0.61 -7.18
N LEU A 72 0.57 1.43 -8.24
CA LEU A 72 1.41 2.61 -8.23
C LEU A 72 0.94 3.65 -7.20
N GLU A 73 -0.38 3.82 -7.05
CA GLU A 73 -0.96 4.68 -6.01
C GLU A 73 -0.61 4.18 -4.60
N MET A 74 -0.75 2.88 -4.34
CA MET A 74 -0.36 2.27 -3.05
C MET A 74 1.13 2.47 -2.73
N ILE A 75 2.01 2.29 -3.73
CA ILE A 75 3.45 2.52 -3.60
C ILE A 75 3.73 3.99 -3.24
N ARG A 76 3.11 4.94 -3.95
CA ARG A 76 3.27 6.38 -3.69
C ARG A 76 2.79 6.77 -2.30
N HIS A 77 1.66 6.22 -1.85
CA HIS A 77 1.14 6.49 -0.51
C HIS A 77 2.09 5.94 0.57
N SER A 78 2.59 4.72 0.38
CA SER A 78 3.57 4.11 1.28
C SER A 78 4.89 4.90 1.31
N ALA A 79 5.31 5.46 0.17
CA ALA A 79 6.48 6.33 0.09
C ALA A 79 6.27 7.67 0.82
N ALA A 80 5.05 8.20 0.88
CA ALA A 80 4.72 9.35 1.74
C ALA A 80 4.91 8.99 3.23
N HIS A 81 4.44 7.81 3.67
CA HIS A 81 4.70 7.33 5.03
C HIS A 81 6.20 7.15 5.31
N LEU A 82 6.96 6.63 4.34
CA LEU A 82 8.41 6.50 4.44
C LEU A 82 9.10 7.87 4.58
N LEU A 83 8.63 8.89 3.85
CA LEU A 83 9.11 10.26 3.96
C LEU A 83 8.86 10.81 5.37
N ALA A 84 7.63 10.66 5.90
CA ALA A 84 7.33 11.07 7.27
C ALA A 84 8.20 10.33 8.30
N TYR A 85 8.44 9.04 8.11
CA TYR A 85 9.30 8.25 9.00
C TYR A 85 10.75 8.77 8.99
N ALA A 86 11.33 8.98 7.81
CA ALA A 86 12.68 9.52 7.65
C ALA A 86 12.81 10.92 8.27
N VAL A 87 11.86 11.81 7.99
CA VAL A 87 11.83 13.17 8.56
C VAL A 87 11.75 13.12 10.08
N LYS A 88 10.92 12.26 10.67
CA LYS A 88 10.82 12.12 12.13
C LYS A 88 12.08 11.57 12.79
N GLN A 89 12.86 10.74 12.11
CA GLN A 89 14.14 10.28 12.65
C GLN A 89 15.22 11.37 12.62
N LEU A 90 15.27 12.18 11.55
CA LEU A 90 16.28 13.24 11.39
C LEU A 90 15.92 14.51 12.16
N PHE A 91 14.62 14.83 12.24
CA PHE A 91 14.09 16.04 12.85
C PHE A 91 12.95 15.70 13.83
N PRO A 92 13.28 15.20 15.04
CA PRO A 92 12.29 14.66 15.97
C PRO A 92 11.19 15.64 16.39
N GLU A 93 11.47 16.94 16.38
CA GLU A 93 10.52 18.00 16.74
C GLU A 93 9.51 18.33 15.62
N VAL A 94 9.69 17.81 14.40
CA VAL A 94 8.74 18.02 13.31
C VAL A 94 7.37 17.44 13.65
N GLN A 95 6.32 18.19 13.35
CA GLN A 95 4.94 17.69 13.40
C GLN A 95 4.51 17.25 12.00
N VAL A 96 4.02 16.01 11.91
CA VAL A 96 3.50 15.39 10.69
C VAL A 96 2.06 15.85 10.49
N THR A 97 1.71 16.32 9.30
CA THR A 97 0.32 16.72 8.98
C THR A 97 -0.29 15.79 7.92
N ILE A 98 -0.33 16.18 6.65
CA ILE A 98 -1.03 15.48 5.56
C ILE A 98 -0.04 15.07 4.48
N GLY A 99 -0.11 13.83 4.01
CA GLY A 99 0.74 13.31 2.94
C GLY A 99 -0.03 12.52 1.88
N PRO A 100 -0.72 13.18 0.95
CA PRO A 100 -1.54 12.51 -0.04
C PRO A 100 -0.73 12.10 -1.27
N VAL A 101 -1.28 11.14 -2.02
CA VAL A 101 -0.87 10.88 -3.41
C VAL A 101 -1.45 11.97 -4.31
N ILE A 102 -0.69 12.33 -5.34
CA ILE A 102 -1.13 13.20 -6.44
C ILE A 102 -0.86 12.52 -7.79
N GLU A 103 -1.37 13.08 -8.89
CA GLU A 103 -1.34 12.48 -10.23
C GLU A 103 0.03 11.87 -10.60
N ASN A 104 1.12 12.59 -10.30
CA ASN A 104 2.48 12.19 -10.68
C ASN A 104 3.43 11.98 -9.49
N GLY A 105 2.90 11.75 -8.28
CA GLY A 105 3.76 11.54 -7.11
C GLY A 105 3.01 11.59 -5.79
N PHE A 106 3.67 12.12 -4.78
CA PHE A 106 3.11 12.37 -3.45
C PHE A 106 3.83 13.59 -2.85
N PHE A 107 3.25 14.18 -1.82
CA PHE A 107 3.94 15.15 -0.98
C PHE A 107 3.65 14.85 0.48
N TYR A 108 4.31 15.58 1.38
CA TYR A 108 3.97 15.56 2.79
C TYR A 108 4.19 16.95 3.39
N ASP A 109 3.15 17.47 4.05
CA ASP A 109 3.20 18.72 4.78
C ASP A 109 3.77 18.48 6.19
N PHE A 110 4.66 19.39 6.61
CA PHE A 110 5.30 19.35 7.92
C PHE A 110 5.25 20.73 8.57
N ALA A 111 4.87 20.77 9.84
CA ALA A 111 5.07 21.97 10.65
C ALA A 111 6.42 21.87 11.38
N TYR A 112 7.30 22.81 11.07
CA TYR A 112 8.65 22.85 11.62
C TYR A 112 9.13 24.29 11.83
N LYS A 113 10.01 24.48 12.81
CA LYS A 113 10.49 25.81 13.25
C LYS A 113 11.28 26.60 12.21
N ARG A 114 11.77 25.93 11.16
CA ARG A 114 12.46 26.53 10.02
C ARG A 114 12.09 25.78 8.73
N PRO A 115 12.25 26.39 7.55
CA PRO A 115 12.17 25.67 6.28
C PRO A 115 13.24 24.58 6.18
N PHE A 116 12.96 23.52 5.42
CA PHE A 116 13.99 22.56 5.00
C PHE A 116 14.90 23.18 3.94
N THR A 117 16.19 22.89 4.03
CA THR A 117 17.21 23.28 3.06
C THR A 117 17.40 22.17 2.02
N LEU A 118 18.14 22.45 0.94
CA LEU A 118 18.51 21.42 -0.04
C LEU A 118 19.34 20.29 0.60
N ASP A 119 20.18 20.61 1.58
CA ASP A 119 20.96 19.60 2.32
C ASP A 119 20.07 18.71 3.18
N ASP A 120 19.01 19.26 3.79
CA ASP A 120 18.02 18.46 4.53
C ASP A 120 17.31 17.50 3.58
N LEU A 121 16.92 17.96 2.38
CA LEU A 121 16.24 17.12 1.39
C LEU A 121 17.13 15.95 0.95
N ALA A 122 18.41 16.21 0.67
CA ALA A 122 19.37 15.15 0.33
C ALA A 122 19.55 14.15 1.48
N ALA A 123 19.59 14.63 2.73
CA ALA A 123 19.69 13.77 3.91
C ALA A 123 18.42 12.92 4.11
N ILE A 124 17.23 13.51 3.90
CA ILE A 124 15.93 12.82 3.98
C ILE A 124 15.85 11.73 2.92
N GLU A 125 16.14 12.03 1.66
CA GLU A 125 16.10 11.05 0.57
C GLU A 125 17.05 9.89 0.82
N LYS A 126 18.29 10.18 1.25
CA LYS A 126 19.25 9.15 1.65
C LYS A 126 18.67 8.28 2.77
N ARG A 127 18.05 8.90 3.78
CA ARG A 127 17.48 8.15 4.91
C ARG A 127 16.28 7.29 4.49
N MET A 128 15.42 7.78 3.60
CA MET A 128 14.32 6.99 3.02
C MET A 128 14.87 5.76 2.29
N ALA A 129 15.91 5.93 1.46
CA ALA A 129 16.53 4.83 0.72
C ALA A 129 17.21 3.80 1.63
N GLU A 130 17.72 4.20 2.79
CA GLU A 130 18.22 3.27 3.82
C GLU A 130 17.10 2.50 4.50
N LEU A 131 15.98 3.16 4.81
CA LEU A 131 14.83 2.58 5.52
C LEU A 131 14.00 1.62 4.65
N ALA A 132 14.02 1.79 3.33
CA ALA A 132 13.25 0.95 2.39
C ALA A 132 13.93 -0.39 2.03
N LYS A 133 15.18 -0.60 2.48
CA LYS A 133 15.93 -1.85 2.26
C LYS A 133 15.58 -2.90 3.29
#